data_AF-A7N083-F1
#
_entry.id   AF-A7N083-F1
#
_cell.length_a   1.000
_cell.length_b   1.000
_cell.length_c   1.000
_cell.angle_alpha   90.00
_cell.angle_beta   90.00
_cell.angle_gamma   90.00
#
_symmetry.space_group_name_H-M   'P 1'
#
loop_
_entity.id
_entity.type
_entity.pdbx_description
1 polymer ?
#
loop_
_entity_poly.entity_id
_entity_poly.type
_entity_poly.pdbx_seq_one_letter_code
_entity_poly.pdbx_strand_id
1 'polypeptide(L)' 'MVKQQQFEYAYLFGSVCPERGIGEAIVVPWVNKDIIAYFGAFRSVISGLSDHPFRF' A
#
# COMPACT_ATOMS: atom_id res chain seq x y z
N MET A 1 -28.08 7.89 -10.68
CA MET A 1 -27.04 8.46 -9.79
C MET A 1 -26.22 7.30 -9.25
N VAL A 2 -24.90 7.30 -9.42
CA VAL A 2 -24.03 6.28 -8.81
C VAL A 2 -23.66 6.75 -7.40
N LYS A 3 -23.91 5.93 -6.39
CA LYS A 3 -23.52 6.22 -5.02
C LYS A 3 -22.08 5.75 -4.84
N GLN A 4 -21.17 6.66 -4.53
CA GLN A 4 -19.82 6.29 -4.12
C GLN A 4 -19.94 5.40 -2.87
N GLN A 5 -19.28 4.25 -2.88
CA GLN A 5 -19.30 3.35 -1.74
C GLN A 5 -18.46 4.00 -0.63
N GLN A 6 -19.15 4.70 0.27
CA GLN A 6 -18.56 5.35 1.41
C GLN A 6 -18.56 4.33 2.55
N PHE A 7 -17.38 3.88 2.94
CA PHE A 7 -17.20 2.91 4.01
C PHE A 7 -17.09 3.65 5.35
N GLU A 8 -17.67 3.08 6.41
CA GLU A 8 -17.62 3.66 7.76
C GLU A 8 -16.22 3.54 8.38
N TYR A 9 -15.41 2.59 7.90
CA TYR A 9 -14.04 2.36 8.32
C TYR A 9 -13.20 1.84 7.14
N ALA A 10 -11.90 2.13 7.17
CA ALA A 10 -10.92 1.63 6.21
C ALA A 10 -9.67 1.17 6.94
N TYR A 11 -8.98 0.18 6.38
CA TYR A 11 -7.72 -0.33 6.88
C TYR A 11 -6.57 0.32 6.11
N LEU A 12 -5.53 0.74 6.83
CA LEU A 12 -4.31 1.29 6.24
C LEU A 12 -3.19 0.27 6.41
N PHE A 13 -2.59 -0.14 5.30
CA PHE A 13 -1.40 -1.00 5.30
C PHE A 13 -0.26 -0.23 4.67
N GLY A 14 0.90 -0.21 5.30
CA GLY A 14 2.06 0.49 4.77
C GLY A 14 3.36 -0.12 5.19
N SER A 15 4.42 0.33 4.53
CA SER A 15 5.80 -0.04 4.84
C SER A 15 6.70 1.18 4.70
N VAL A 16 7.76 1.19 5.51
CA VAL A 16 8.77 2.25 5.53
C VAL A 16 10.13 1.67 5.22
N CYS A 17 10.98 2.43 4.51
CA CYS A 17 12.39 2.18 4.35
C CYS A 17 13.16 3.22 5.19
N PRO A 18 13.58 2.89 6.43
CA PRO A 18 14.18 3.86 7.36
C PRO A 18 15.45 4.50 6.83
N GLU A 19 16.27 3.73 6.11
CA GLU A 19 17.54 4.16 5.52
C GLU A 19 17.38 5.29 4.50
N ARG A 20 16.21 5.35 3.84
CA ARG A 20 15.93 6.31 2.76
C ARG A 20 14.87 7.34 3.14
N GLY A 21 14.22 7.18 4.30
CA GLY A 21 13.15 8.06 4.75
C GLY A 21 11.90 8.04 3.85
N ILE A 22 11.70 6.96 3.07
CA ILE A 22 10.52 6.80 2.22
C ILE A 22 9.53 5.83 2.85
N GLY A 23 8.25 6.07 2.62
CA GLY A 23 7.17 5.18 3.01
C GLY A 23 6.07 5.19 1.97
N GLU A 24 5.41 4.04 1.82
CA GLU A 24 4.22 3.91 1.01
C GLU A 24 3.12 3.25 1.84
N ALA A 25 1.86 3.57 1.52
CA ALA A 25 0.71 2.93 2.13
C ALA A 25 -0.45 2.77 1.14
N ILE A 26 -1.27 1.76 1.37
CA ILE A 26 -2.54 1.50 0.69
C ILE A 26 -3.69 1.57 1.69
N VAL A 27 -4.76 2.25 1.28
CA VAL A 27 -6.03 2.32 2.01
C VAL A 27 -6.97 1.28 1.40
N VAL A 28 -7.42 0.31 2.21
CA VAL A 28 -8.37 -0.72 1.78
C VAL A 28 -9.68 -0.63 2.57
N PRO A 29 -10.82 -0.46 1.89
CA PRO A 29 -12.11 -0.36 2.55
C PRO A 29 -12.69 -1.72 3.01
N TRP A 30 -12.06 -2.83 2.62
CA TRP A 30 -12.43 -4.19 2.96
C TRP A 30 -11.16 -5.01 3.18
N VAL A 31 -11.19 -6.06 4.01
CA VAL A 31 -10.03 -6.95 4.27
C VAL A 31 -10.40 -8.41 4.01
N ASN A 32 -9.54 -9.12 3.29
CA ASN A 32 -9.64 -10.56 3.02
C ASN A 32 -8.22 -11.17 2.86
N LYS A 33 -8.12 -12.49 2.66
CA LYS A 33 -6.82 -13.16 2.48
C LYS A 33 -6.08 -12.69 1.23
N ASP A 34 -6.80 -12.34 0.17
CA ASP A 34 -6.23 -11.87 -1.09
C ASP A 34 -5.52 -10.51 -0.93
N ILE A 35 -5.95 -9.67 0.00
CA ILE A 35 -5.31 -8.38 0.31
C ILE A 35 -3.90 -8.54 0.88
N ILE A 36 -3.61 -9.65 1.56
CA ILE A 36 -2.26 -9.95 2.04
C ILE A 36 -1.29 -10.13 0.86
N ALA A 37 -1.78 -10.69 -0.26
CA ALA A 37 -0.96 -10.83 -1.48
C ALA A 37 -0.62 -9.46 -2.10
N TYR A 38 -1.58 -8.52 -2.11
CA TYR A 38 -1.32 -7.14 -2.53
C TYR A 38 -0.31 -6.44 -1.61
N PHE A 39 -0.38 -6.66 -0.29
CA PHE A 39 0.60 -6.12 0.64
C PHE A 39 2.01 -6.70 0.42
N GLY A 40 2.12 -7.99 0.09
CA GLY A 40 3.38 -8.62 -0.30
C GLY A 40 4.00 -7.99 -1.55
N ALA A 41 3.19 -7.67 -2.56
CA ALA A 41 3.63 -6.91 -3.73
C ALA A 41 4.09 -5.50 -3.34
N PHE A 42 3.39 -4.85 -2.41
CA PHE A 42 3.75 -3.55 -1.85
C PHE A 42 5.12 -3.53 -1.18
N ARG A 43 5.45 -4.59 -0.42
CA ARG A 43 6.81 -4.80 0.12
C ARG A 43 7.85 -4.91 -0.98
N SER A 44 7.53 -5.59 -2.08
CA SER A 44 8.43 -5.70 -3.24
C SER A 44 8.65 -4.36 -3.94
N VAL A 45 7.65 -3.47 -3.97
CA VAL A 45 7.81 -2.10 -4.47
C VAL A 45 8.76 -1.31 -3.58
N ILE A 46 8.55 -1.27 -2.27
CA ILE A 46 9.48 -0.56 -1.35
C ILE A 46 10.91 -1.11 -1.40
N SER A 47 11.05 -2.44 -1.49
CA SER A 47 12.36 -3.09 -1.60
C SER A 47 13.01 -2.78 -2.95
N GLY A 48 12.27 -2.89 -4.06
CA GLY A 48 12.77 -2.62 -5.41
C GLY A 48 12.98 -1.12 -5.71
N LEU A 49 12.24 -0.23 -5.04
CA LEU A 49 12.54 1.20 -5.00
C LEU A 49 13.91 1.44 -4.34
N SER A 50 14.33 0.57 -3.41
CA SER A 50 15.66 0.64 -2.77
C SER A 50 16.78 0.34 -3.76
N ASP A 51 16.55 -0.54 -4.73
CA ASP A 51 17.54 -0.92 -5.75
C ASP A 51 17.55 0.01 -6.98
N HIS A 52 16.48 0.77 -7.26
CA HIS A 52 16.40 1.63 -8.45
C HIS A 52 15.71 2.98 -8.17
N PRO A 53 16.23 4.12 -8.67
CA PRO A 53 15.63 5.43 -8.47
C PRO A 53 14.45 5.65 -9.41
N PHE A 54 13.32 4.97 -9.20
CA PHE A 54 12.10 5.25 -9.95
C PHE A 54 11.35 6.44 -9.36
N ARG A 55 11.70 7.58 -9.96
CA ARG A 55 10.90 8.75 -10.34
C ARG A 55 9.38 8.52 -10.37
N PHE A 56 8.64 9.37 -9.64
CA PHE A 56 7.29 9.78 -9.99
C PHE A 56 7.34 10.79 -11.15
#